data_AF-A0A5P6A9H9-F1
#
_entry.id   AF-A0A5P6A9H9-F1
#
_cell.length_a   1.000
_cell.length_b   1.000
_cell.length_c   1.000
_cell.angle_alpha   90.00
_cell.angle_beta   90.00
_cell.angle_gamma   90.00
#
_symmetry.space_group_name_H-M   'P 1'
#
loop_
_entity.id
_entity.type
_entity.pdbx_description
1 polymer ?
#
loop_
_entity_poly.entity_id
_entity_poly.type
_entity_poly.pdbx_seq_one_letter_code
_entity_poly.pdbx_strand_id
1 'polypeptide(L)' 'MCKRINTQCTFVENPLDALIPSLKAKKIDAIMSSLSITEKRQQEIAFTDKLYAADSRLVVKRQ' A
#
# COMPACT_ATOMS: atom_id res chain seq x y z
N MET A 1 -7.68 -10.46 3.77
CA MET A 1 -6.50 -10.74 4.61
C MET A 1 -6.89 -10.97 6.07
N CYS A 2 -7.48 -9.99 6.75
CA CYS A 2 -7.79 -9.99 8.18
C CYS A 2 -8.50 -11.25 8.69
N LYS A 3 -9.54 -11.72 7.97
CA LYS A 3 -10.21 -13.00 8.26
C LYS A 3 -9.29 -14.22 8.16
N ARG A 4 -8.37 -14.25 7.19
CA ARG A 4 -7.44 -15.38 6.97
C ARG A 4 -6.40 -15.49 8.08
N ILE A 5 -5.98 -14.36 8.65
CA ILE A 5 -5.03 -14.30 9.77
C ILE A 5 -5.73 -14.23 11.14
N ASN A 6 -7.06 -14.41 11.18
CA ASN A 6 -7.88 -14.35 12.39
C ASN A 6 -7.64 -13.07 13.24
N THR A 7 -7.61 -11.91 12.58
CA THR A 7 -7.38 -10.60 13.22
C THR A 7 -8.50 -9.63 12.88
N GLN A 8 -8.90 -8.80 13.84
CA GLN A 8 -9.80 -7.67 13.60
C GLN A 8 -9.02 -6.52 12.95
N CYS A 9 -9.47 -6.06 11.79
CA CYS A 9 -8.89 -4.88 11.14
C CYS A 9 -9.89 -3.73 11.15
N THR A 10 -9.36 -2.53 11.33
CA THR A 10 -10.08 -1.28 11.13
C THR A 10 -9.42 -0.53 9.99
N PHE A 11 -10.21 -0.14 8.99
CA PHE A 11 -9.70 0.66 7.88
C PHE A 11 -9.72 2.14 8.26
N VAL A 12 -8.60 2.81 7.99
CA VAL A 12 -8.46 4.25 8.17
C VAL A 12 -7.99 4.86 6.86
N GLU A 13 -8.55 6.01 6.50
CA GLU A 13 -8.17 6.71 5.27
C GLU A 13 -7.11 7.76 5.56
N ASN A 14 -6.05 7.73 4.74
CA ASN A 14 -4.96 8.68 4.80
C ASN A 14 -4.52 9.02 3.36
N PRO A 15 -4.01 10.25 3.15
CA PRO A 15 -3.31 10.59 1.91
C PRO A 15 -2.16 9.60 1.60
N LEU A 16 -1.94 9.33 0.31
CA LEU A 16 -0.99 8.32 -0.16
C LEU A 16 0.46 8.60 0.30
N ASP A 17 0.85 9.87 0.28
CA ASP A 17 2.15 10.37 0.73
C ASP A 17 2.35 10.22 2.25
N ALA A 18 1.27 10.23 3.02
CA ALA A 18 1.30 10.05 4.46
C ALA A 18 1.39 8.59 4.92
N LEU A 19 1.17 7.60 4.04
CA LEU A 19 1.13 6.18 4.43
C LEU A 19 2.45 5.66 5.01
N ILE A 20 3.57 5.88 4.31
CA ILE A 20 4.89 5.41 4.77
C ILE A 20 5.31 6.09 6.08
N PRO A 21 5.24 7.43 6.22
CA PRO A 21 5.51 8.10 7.49
C PRO A 21 4.59 7.61 8.63
N SER A 22 3.31 7.38 8.35
CA SER A 22 2.35 6.91 9.36
C SER A 22 2.67 5.50 9.86
N LEU A 23 3.10 4.61 8.95
CA LEU A 23 3.57 3.27 9.31
C LEU A 23 4.83 3.34 10.17
N LYS A 24 5.83 4.14 9.76
CA LYS A 24 7.07 4.35 10.54
C LYS A 24 6.80 4.96 11.92
N ALA A 25 5.83 5.87 12.00
CA ALA A 25 5.38 6.48 13.26
C ALA A 25 4.43 5.59 14.08
N LYS A 26 4.15 4.35 13.63
CA LYS A 26 3.25 3.38 14.28
C LYS A 26 1.82 3.90 14.50
N LYS A 27 1.35 4.80 13.62
CA LYS A 27 -0.05 5.26 13.61
C LYS A 27 -0.98 4.26 12.93
N ILE A 28 -0.42 3.40 12.09
CA ILE A 28 -1.08 2.27 11.42
C ILE A 28 -0.15 1.06 11.49
N ASP A 29 -0.73 -0.14 11.41
CA ASP A 29 0.02 -1.40 11.50
C ASP A 29 0.41 -1.96 10.12
N ALA A 30 -0.36 -1.63 9.08
CA ALA A 30 -0.14 -2.11 7.73
C ALA A 30 -0.69 -1.14 6.67
N ILE A 31 -0.07 -1.14 5.49
CA ILE A 31 -0.57 -0.43 4.31
C ILE A 31 -1.23 -1.44 3.38
N MET A 32 -2.55 -1.35 3.22
CA MET A 32 -3.31 -2.15 2.25
C MET A 32 -3.93 -1.23 1.20
N SER A 33 -3.08 -0.73 0.31
CA SER A 33 -3.44 0.16 -0.81
C SER A 33 -2.65 -0.23 -2.06
N SER A 34 -2.91 0.41 -3.20
CA SER A 34 -2.22 0.20 -4.49
C SER A 34 -0.77 0.72 -4.48
N LEU A 35 -0.01 0.43 -3.43
CA LEU A 35 1.34 0.94 -3.23
C LEU A 35 2.35 0.08 -4.02
N SER A 36 2.96 0.65 -5.05
CA SER A 36 4.01 -0.03 -5.81
C SER A 36 5.24 -0.31 -4.96
N ILE A 37 5.76 -1.54 -5.08
CA ILE A 37 7.05 -1.96 -4.53
C ILE A 37 8.15 -1.31 -5.37
N THR A 38 8.96 -0.45 -4.77
CA THR A 38 10.12 0.19 -5.40
C THR A 38 11.32 0.07 -4.48
N GLU A 39 12.53 0.06 -5.03
CA GLU A 39 13.77 -0.08 -4.25
C GLU A 39 13.85 0.95 -3.12
N LYS A 40 13.56 2.23 -3.43
CA LYS A 40 13.51 3.31 -2.44
C LYS A 40 12.55 3.02 -1.28
N ARG A 41 11.40 2.41 -1.54
CA ARG A 41 10.43 2.09 -0.48
C ARG A 41 10.84 0.84 0.30
N GLN A 42 11.47 -0.14 -0.35
CA GLN A 42 11.97 -1.35 0.30
C GLN A 42 13.11 -1.05 1.28
N GLN A 43 13.86 0.04 1.06
CA GLN A 43 14.85 0.52 2.04
C GLN A 43 14.21 1.10 3.31
N GLU A 44 12.94 1.52 3.25
CA GLU A 44 12.24 2.23 4.33
C GLU A 44 11.27 1.33 5.10
N ILE A 45 10.61 0.39 4.41
CA ILE A 45 9.57 -0.49 4.97
C ILE A 45 9.64 -1.89 4.35
N ALA A 46 9.18 -2.88 5.11
CA ALA A 46 8.98 -4.22 4.58
C ALA A 46 7.72 -4.30 3.72
N PHE A 47 7.74 -5.16 2.71
CA PHE A 47 6.60 -5.47 1.85
C PHE A 47 6.20 -6.94 2.00
N THR A 48 4.93 -7.22 1.77
CA THR A 48 4.43 -8.59 1.58
C THR A 48 4.66 -9.02 0.13
N ASP A 49 4.32 -10.27 -0.19
CA ASP A 49 4.25 -10.72 -1.57
C ASP A 49 3.29 -9.85 -2.38
N LYS A 50 3.65 -9.63 -3.65
CA LYS A 50 2.87 -8.80 -4.57
C LYS A 50 1.45 -9.34 -4.73
N LEU A 51 0.45 -8.55 -4.35
CA LEU A 51 -0.98 -8.93 -4.47
C LEU A 51 -1.46 -8.97 -5.93
N TYR A 52 -1.02 -8.02 -6.75
CA TYR A 52 -1.35 -7.95 -8.19
C TYR A 52 -0.35 -7.05 -8.92
N ALA A 53 -0.30 -7.17 -10.25
CA ALA A 53 0.43 -6.25 -11.12
C ALA A 53 -0.52 -5.16 -11.63
N ALA A 54 -0.16 -3.90 -11.39
CA ALA A 54 -0.79 -2.75 -12.01
C ALA A 54 0.13 -2.25 -13.12
N ASP A 55 -0.02 -2.79 -14.32
CA ASP A 55 0.78 -2.35 -15.44
C ASP A 55 0.36 -0.94 -15.86
N SER A 56 1.34 -0.07 -16.09
CA SER A 56 1.06 1.26 -16.63
C SER A 56 0.48 1.16 -18.05
N ARG A 57 -0.51 1.99 -18.32
CA ARG A 57 -1.15 2.15 -19.64
C ARG A 57 -1.31 3.65 -19.91
N LEU A 58 -1.14 4.04 -21.17
CA LEU A 58 -1.41 5.41 -21.61
C LEU A 58 -2.92 5.59 -21.77
N VAL A 59 -3.48 6.62 -21.16
CA VAL A 59 -4.89 7.00 -21.33
C VAL A 59 -4.93 8.26 -22.18
N VAL A 60 -5.64 8.21 -23.31
CA VAL A 60 -5.84 9.34 -24.22
C VAL A 60 -7.34 9.56 -24.47
N LYS A 61 -7.74 10.81 -24.67
CA LYS A 61 -9.12 11.13 -25.08
C LYS A 61 -9.37 10.48 -26.45
N ARG A 62 -10.50 9.76 -26.61
CA ARG A 62 -10.95 9.35 -27.94
C ARG A 62 -11.21 10.61 -28.78
N GLN A 63 -10.70 10.60 -30.00
CA GLN A 63 -10.98 11.67 -30.98
C GLN A 63 -12.48 11.76 -31.24
#